data_AF-A0A1Z9EH92-F1
#
_entry.id   AF-A0A1Z9EH92-F1
#
_cell.length_a   1.000
_cell.length_b   1.000
_cell.length_c   1.000
_cell.angle_alpha   90.00
_cell.angle_beta   90.00
_cell.angle_gamma   90.00
#
_symmetry.space_group_name_H-M   'P 1'
#
loop_
_entity.id
_entity.type
_entity.pdbx_description
1 polymer ?
#
loop_
_entity_poly.entity_id
_entity_poly.type
_entity_poly.pdbx_seq_one_letter_code
_entity_poly.pdbx_strand_id
1 'polypeptide(L)'
;AYLDVSEITDETLTATRIAKAIRAQVRESLDITVSAGVSVNKFVAKVASDWQKPDGLKVVPPDEVDAFVAALSVTKIPGVGAVTADKMHRYGLRTCTDVRGWSLHDLRRRFGKFGVVLHERARGRDERLVKPSRVRKSVRVERTFSEDVSGPSEWAPIIERLYVNLMERIEAAKAWHAIDKAFIKLKFNDFTQTTVERVGTKAVEADYHDLLVEGWERKARPVRLIGLGVRLMDDGDQVSERLPFPDTSLAEY
;
A
#
# COMPACT_ATOMS: atom_id res chain seq x y z
N ALA A 1 4.64 -9.81 2.27
CA ALA A 1 5.77 -8.91 2.57
C ALA A 1 6.75 -8.92 1.39
N TYR A 2 7.77 -8.07 1.40
CA TYR A 2 8.94 -8.18 0.54
C TYR A 2 10.15 -8.44 1.42
N LEU A 3 11.01 -9.37 1.03
CA LEU A 3 12.28 -9.65 1.68
C LEU A 3 13.38 -9.40 0.65
N ASP A 4 14.42 -8.69 1.06
CA ASP A 4 15.66 -8.58 0.30
C ASP A 4 16.65 -9.57 0.90
N VAL A 5 17.15 -10.48 0.08
CA VAL A 5 18.07 -11.55 0.49
C VAL A 5 19.40 -11.43 -0.26
N SER A 6 19.65 -10.30 -0.92
CA SER A 6 20.86 -10.09 -1.73
C SER A 6 22.15 -9.99 -0.91
N GLU A 7 22.07 -9.68 0.38
CA GLU A 7 23.25 -9.60 1.27
C GLU A 7 23.63 -10.94 1.93
N ILE A 8 22.88 -12.01 1.67
CA ILE A 8 23.20 -13.35 2.20
C ILE A 8 24.38 -13.92 1.41
N THR A 9 25.50 -14.15 2.10
CA THR A 9 26.76 -14.63 1.51
C THR A 9 26.91 -16.15 1.54
N ASP A 10 26.06 -16.85 2.28
CA ASP A 10 26.03 -18.31 2.32
C ASP A 10 25.44 -18.86 1.00
N GLU A 11 26.28 -19.45 0.16
CA GLU A 11 25.90 -20.01 -1.13
C GLU A 11 24.88 -21.15 -1.02
N THR A 12 24.78 -21.80 0.14
CA THR A 12 23.77 -22.82 0.39
C THR A 12 22.38 -22.21 0.57
N LEU A 13 22.27 -20.95 0.98
CA LEU A 13 21.02 -20.25 1.26
C LEU A 13 20.50 -19.47 0.05
N THR A 14 20.19 -20.18 -1.03
CA THR A 14 19.56 -19.55 -2.20
C THR A 14 18.19 -18.94 -1.85
N ALA A 15 17.81 -17.85 -2.53
CA ALA A 15 16.50 -17.21 -2.35
C ALA A 15 15.32 -18.19 -2.51
N THR A 16 15.47 -19.20 -3.39
CA THR A 16 14.50 -20.28 -3.57
C THR A 16 14.39 -21.17 -2.33
N ARG A 17 15.52 -21.56 -1.71
CA ARG A 17 15.53 -22.36 -0.47
C ARG A 17 14.95 -21.58 0.69
N ILE A 18 15.32 -20.31 0.84
CA ILE A 18 14.76 -19.43 1.87
C ILE A 18 13.24 -19.32 1.72
N ALA A 19 12.74 -19.10 0.51
CA ALA A 19 11.30 -19.04 0.26
C ALA A 19 10.59 -20.37 0.60
N LYS A 20 11.19 -21.52 0.29
CA LYS A 20 10.64 -22.83 0.68
C LYS A 20 10.61 -23.01 2.20
N ALA A 21 11.71 -22.67 2.88
CA ALA A 21 11.82 -22.77 4.34
C ALA A 21 10.78 -21.91 5.05
N ILE A 22 10.61 -20.64 4.64
CA ILE A 22 9.59 -19.74 5.19
C ILE A 22 8.18 -20.33 4.99
N ARG A 23 7.88 -20.85 3.80
CA ARG A 23 6.57 -21.47 3.53
C ARG A 23 6.31 -22.67 4.43
N ALA A 24 7.30 -23.55 4.61
CA ALA A 24 7.21 -24.72 5.48
C ALA A 24 7.01 -24.30 6.95
N GLN A 25 7.81 -23.35 7.44
CA GLN A 25 7.71 -22.85 8.81
C GLN A 25 6.36 -22.19 9.11
N VAL A 26 5.82 -21.41 8.16
CA VAL A 26 4.47 -20.82 8.30
C VAL A 26 3.40 -21.90 8.40
N ARG A 27 3.52 -22.97 7.60
CA ARG A 27 2.59 -24.10 7.65
C ARG A 27 2.68 -24.84 8.98
N GLU A 28 3.88 -25.10 9.46
CA GLU A 28 4.11 -25.81 10.73
C GLU A 28 3.66 -25.00 11.95
N SER A 29 3.98 -23.70 11.98
CA SER A 29 3.75 -22.86 13.16
C SER A 29 2.32 -22.33 13.27
N LEU A 30 1.64 -22.12 12.14
CA LEU A 30 0.35 -21.40 12.08
C LEU A 30 -0.77 -22.20 11.39
N ASP A 31 -0.48 -23.39 10.86
CA ASP A 31 -1.39 -24.22 10.05
C ASP A 31 -2.09 -23.47 8.90
N ILE A 32 -1.38 -22.49 8.30
CA ILE A 32 -1.83 -21.76 7.12
C ILE A 32 -0.84 -21.94 5.96
N THR A 33 -1.32 -21.82 4.72
CA THR A 33 -0.46 -21.86 3.53
C THR A 33 -0.17 -20.46 3.01
N VAL A 34 1.03 -20.30 2.45
CA VAL A 34 1.46 -19.06 1.80
C VAL A 34 2.14 -19.38 0.47
N SER A 35 1.87 -18.57 -0.55
CA SER A 35 2.58 -18.61 -1.83
C SER A 35 3.69 -17.56 -1.86
N ALA A 36 4.77 -17.86 -2.58
CA ALA A 36 5.93 -16.98 -2.68
C ALA A 36 6.38 -16.82 -4.13
N GLY A 37 7.03 -15.68 -4.39
CA GLY A 37 7.62 -15.34 -5.68
C GLY A 37 9.03 -14.84 -5.48
N VAL A 38 9.98 -15.33 -6.28
CA VAL A 38 11.41 -14.98 -6.19
C VAL A 38 11.85 -14.42 -7.53
N SER A 39 12.45 -13.23 -7.53
CA SER A 39 13.04 -12.62 -8.71
C SER A 39 13.97 -11.46 -8.33
N VAL A 40 14.57 -10.83 -9.33
CA VAL A 40 15.61 -9.79 -9.22
C VAL A 40 15.12 -8.45 -8.67
N ASN A 41 13.80 -8.22 -8.64
CA ASN A 41 13.23 -6.99 -8.11
C ASN A 41 11.78 -7.18 -7.61
N LYS A 42 11.29 -6.16 -6.87
CA LYS A 42 9.97 -6.18 -6.21
C LYS A 42 8.79 -6.33 -7.16
N PHE A 43 8.90 -5.79 -8.37
CA PHE A 43 7.83 -5.91 -9.35
C PHE A 43 7.67 -7.36 -9.79
N VAL A 44 8.73 -7.94 -10.34
CA VAL A 44 8.67 -9.30 -10.90
C VAL A 44 8.41 -10.32 -9.80
N ALA A 45 9.02 -10.17 -8.62
CA ALA A 45 8.77 -11.03 -7.47
C ALA A 45 7.30 -11.01 -7.02
N LYS A 46 6.64 -9.83 -7.06
CA LYS A 46 5.21 -9.74 -6.73
C LYS A 46 4.33 -10.39 -7.79
N VAL A 47 4.64 -10.24 -9.07
CA VAL A 47 3.86 -10.92 -10.12
C VAL A 47 4.04 -12.43 -10.01
N ALA A 48 5.28 -12.89 -9.77
CA ALA A 48 5.61 -14.29 -9.58
C ALA A 48 4.85 -14.91 -8.39
N SER A 49 4.72 -14.20 -7.27
CA SER A 49 4.04 -14.75 -6.08
C SER A 49 2.55 -15.01 -6.27
N ASP A 50 1.92 -14.35 -7.25
CA ASP A 50 0.54 -14.56 -7.65
C ASP A 50 0.39 -15.63 -8.75
N TRP A 51 1.49 -16.16 -9.30
CA TRP A 51 1.49 -16.99 -10.53
C TRP A 51 1.07 -18.44 -10.31
N GLN A 52 1.49 -19.04 -9.20
CA GLN A 52 1.22 -20.44 -8.86
C GLN A 52 0.37 -20.57 -7.59
N LYS A 53 -0.54 -19.63 -7.36
CA LYS A 53 -1.48 -19.73 -6.23
C LYS A 53 -2.52 -20.84 -6.48
N PRO A 54 -3.02 -21.52 -5.43
CA PRO A 54 -2.61 -21.43 -4.03
C PRO A 54 -1.37 -22.28 -3.69
N ASP A 55 -0.73 -22.00 -2.54
CA ASP A 55 0.41 -22.76 -1.99
C ASP A 55 1.57 -23.08 -2.97
N GLY A 56 1.85 -22.19 -3.93
CA GLY A 56 2.96 -22.34 -4.87
C GLY A 56 4.17 -21.44 -4.61
N LEU A 57 5.26 -21.76 -5.32
CA LEU A 57 6.49 -20.96 -5.37
C LEU A 57 6.92 -20.78 -6.83
N LYS A 58 6.83 -19.55 -7.35
CA LYS A 58 7.35 -19.23 -8.69
C LYS A 58 8.67 -18.47 -8.58
N VAL A 59 9.70 -19.03 -9.18
CA VAL A 59 10.98 -18.36 -9.38
C VAL A 59 11.02 -17.82 -10.82
N VAL A 60 11.49 -16.58 -10.97
CA VAL A 60 11.78 -15.94 -12.26
C VAL A 60 13.23 -15.46 -12.23
N PRO A 61 14.17 -16.27 -12.76
CA PRO A 61 15.59 -15.93 -12.79
C PRO A 61 15.88 -14.76 -13.75
N PRO A 62 17.04 -14.08 -13.64
CA PRO A 62 17.36 -12.87 -14.39
C PRO A 62 17.19 -12.99 -15.91
N ASP A 63 17.57 -14.13 -16.49
CA ASP A 63 17.50 -14.46 -17.91
C ASP A 63 16.08 -14.69 -18.42
N GLU A 64 15.16 -15.12 -17.54
CA GLU A 64 13.74 -15.28 -17.87
C GLU A 64 12.92 -13.98 -17.74
N VAL A 65 13.45 -12.95 -17.06
CA VAL A 65 12.69 -11.73 -16.72
C VAL A 65 12.10 -11.07 -17.97
N ASP A 66 12.89 -10.92 -19.03
CA ASP A 66 12.43 -10.17 -20.20
C ASP A 66 11.24 -10.84 -20.90
N ALA A 67 11.35 -12.15 -21.13
CA ALA A 67 10.32 -12.97 -21.76
C ALA A 67 9.08 -13.09 -20.85
N PHE A 68 9.29 -13.34 -19.56
CA PHE A 68 8.22 -13.40 -18.57
C PHE A 68 7.40 -12.11 -18.57
N VAL A 69 8.07 -10.96 -18.53
CA VAL A 69 7.42 -9.65 -18.46
C VAL A 69 6.73 -9.30 -19.77
N ALA A 70 7.33 -9.57 -20.93
CA ALA A 70 6.76 -9.26 -22.24
C ALA A 70 5.34 -9.84 -22.40
N ALA A 71 5.15 -11.09 -21.96
CA ALA A 71 3.89 -11.81 -22.04
C ALA A 71 2.82 -11.36 -21.01
N LEU A 72 3.17 -10.52 -20.02
CA LEU A 72 2.23 -10.11 -18.99
C LEU A 72 1.13 -9.21 -19.56
N SER A 73 -0.11 -9.46 -19.14
CA SER A 73 -1.17 -8.46 -19.27
C SER A 73 -0.83 -7.22 -18.46
N VAL A 74 -1.18 -6.03 -18.98
CA VAL A 74 -0.97 -4.75 -18.29
C VAL A 74 -1.63 -4.70 -16.91
N THR A 75 -2.70 -5.48 -16.70
CA THR A 75 -3.42 -5.59 -15.43
C THR A 75 -2.60 -6.28 -14.33
N LYS A 76 -1.54 -7.01 -14.69
CA LYS A 76 -0.61 -7.63 -13.74
C LYS A 76 0.45 -6.65 -13.24
N ILE A 77 0.59 -5.48 -13.86
CA ILE A 77 1.54 -4.45 -13.41
C ILE A 77 0.99 -3.80 -12.12
N PRO A 78 1.73 -3.85 -10.99
CA PRO A 78 1.31 -3.18 -9.76
C PRO A 78 1.10 -1.68 -9.99
N GLY A 79 -0.09 -1.18 -9.67
CA GLY A 79 -0.51 0.21 -9.91
C GLY A 79 -1.46 0.37 -11.10
N VAL A 80 -1.59 -0.65 -11.96
CA VAL A 80 -2.64 -0.70 -12.99
C VAL A 80 -3.91 -1.30 -12.39
N GLY A 81 -4.77 -0.44 -11.86
CA GLY A 81 -6.14 -0.82 -11.47
C GLY A 81 -7.11 -0.79 -12.66
N ALA A 82 -8.37 -1.17 -12.45
CA ALA A 82 -9.40 -1.25 -13.49
C ALA A 82 -9.50 0.00 -14.38
N VAL A 83 -9.57 1.19 -13.76
CA VAL A 83 -9.66 2.47 -14.50
C VAL A 83 -8.46 2.71 -15.42
N THR A 84 -7.25 2.40 -14.93
CA THR A 84 -6.02 2.55 -15.72
C THR A 84 -5.98 1.50 -16.83
N ALA A 85 -6.37 0.25 -16.54
CA ALA A 85 -6.46 -0.82 -17.53
C ALA A 85 -7.44 -0.47 -18.65
N ASP A 86 -8.63 0.03 -18.35
CA ASP A 86 -9.62 0.45 -19.36
C ASP A 86 -9.10 1.60 -20.22
N LYS A 87 -8.35 2.53 -19.61
CA LYS A 87 -7.65 3.59 -20.36
C LYS A 87 -6.57 3.00 -21.29
N MET A 88 -5.79 2.05 -20.83
CA MET A 88 -4.75 1.37 -21.62
C MET A 88 -5.36 0.57 -22.78
N HIS A 89 -6.42 -0.19 -22.52
CA HIS A 89 -7.13 -0.97 -23.54
C HIS A 89 -7.70 -0.09 -24.66
N ARG A 90 -8.20 1.11 -24.35
CA ARG A 90 -8.64 2.10 -25.35
C ARG A 90 -7.53 2.55 -26.30
N TYR A 91 -6.26 2.43 -25.90
CA TYR A 91 -5.09 2.70 -26.73
C TYR A 91 -4.48 1.43 -27.33
N GLY A 92 -5.16 0.28 -27.24
CA GLY A 92 -4.66 -1.01 -27.73
C GLY A 92 -3.59 -1.65 -26.84
N LEU A 93 -3.31 -1.10 -25.66
CA LEU A 93 -2.30 -1.60 -24.74
C LEU A 93 -2.89 -2.69 -23.84
N ARG A 94 -2.70 -3.96 -24.18
CA ARG A 94 -3.23 -5.11 -23.42
C ARG A 94 -2.13 -5.89 -22.70
N THR A 95 -0.93 -5.90 -23.26
CA THR A 95 0.25 -6.60 -22.76
C THR A 95 1.42 -5.65 -22.55
N CYS A 96 2.44 -6.09 -21.80
CA CYS A 96 3.70 -5.37 -21.70
C CYS A 96 4.38 -5.22 -23.07
N THR A 97 4.28 -6.20 -23.97
CA THR A 97 4.78 -6.08 -25.35
C THR A 97 4.15 -4.88 -26.07
N ASP A 98 2.84 -4.66 -25.94
CA ASP A 98 2.18 -3.49 -26.54
C ASP A 98 2.74 -2.19 -25.96
N VAL A 99 2.98 -2.15 -24.64
CA VAL A 99 3.56 -0.99 -23.95
C VAL A 99 5.01 -0.75 -24.38
N ARG A 100 5.79 -1.81 -24.65
CA ARG A 100 7.17 -1.69 -25.16
C ARG A 100 7.21 -1.01 -26.53
N GLY A 101 6.18 -1.19 -27.35
CA GLY A 101 6.03 -0.52 -28.65
C GLY A 101 5.77 0.99 -28.57
N TRP A 102 5.49 1.53 -27.38
CA TRP A 102 5.27 2.97 -27.20
C TRP A 102 6.53 3.68 -26.72
N SER A 103 6.72 4.91 -27.20
CA SER A 103 7.80 5.79 -26.72
C SER A 103 7.54 6.24 -25.28
N LEU A 104 8.61 6.52 -24.53
CA LEU A 104 8.49 7.10 -23.19
C LEU A 104 7.73 8.43 -23.22
N HIS A 105 7.92 9.23 -24.28
CA HIS A 105 7.21 10.49 -24.46
C HIS A 105 5.69 10.28 -24.54
N ASP A 106 5.22 9.33 -25.35
CA ASP A 106 3.79 9.06 -25.52
C ASP A 106 3.17 8.50 -24.24
N LEU A 107 3.88 7.59 -23.56
CA LEU A 107 3.45 7.07 -22.26
C LEU A 107 3.33 8.19 -21.23
N ARG A 108 4.30 9.10 -21.15
CA ARG A 108 4.24 10.27 -20.25
C ARG A 108 3.10 11.21 -20.62
N ARG A 109 2.89 11.47 -21.91
CA ARG A 109 1.80 12.35 -22.38
C ARG A 109 0.42 11.79 -22.02
N ARG A 110 0.23 10.47 -22.10
CA ARG A 110 -1.07 9.84 -21.83
C ARG A 110 -1.29 9.47 -20.35
N PHE A 111 -0.25 9.08 -19.62
CA PHE A 111 -0.34 8.52 -18.26
C PHE A 111 0.43 9.34 -17.19
N GLY A 112 1.02 10.48 -17.56
CA GLY A 112 1.74 11.36 -16.65
C GLY A 112 2.99 10.68 -16.07
N LYS A 113 3.25 10.92 -14.77
CA LYS A 113 4.38 10.28 -14.05
C LYS A 113 4.29 8.75 -14.09
N PHE A 114 3.08 8.20 -14.10
CA PHE A 114 2.89 6.75 -14.18
C PHE A 114 3.28 6.17 -15.54
N GLY A 115 3.33 6.98 -16.60
CA GLY A 115 3.85 6.56 -17.91
C GLY A 115 5.33 6.14 -17.85
N VAL A 116 6.13 6.80 -17.00
CA VAL A 116 7.53 6.40 -16.76
C VAL A 116 7.58 5.03 -16.09
N VAL A 117 6.70 4.81 -15.10
CA VAL A 117 6.60 3.50 -14.41
C VAL A 117 6.18 2.41 -15.38
N LEU A 118 5.18 2.66 -16.24
CA LEU A 118 4.75 1.70 -17.26
C LEU A 118 5.88 1.35 -18.23
N HIS A 119 6.66 2.35 -18.67
CA HIS A 119 7.80 2.15 -19.56
C HIS A 119 8.85 1.20 -18.96
N GLU A 120 9.24 1.44 -17.71
CA GLU A 120 10.25 0.61 -17.01
C GLU A 120 9.71 -0.78 -16.68
N ARG A 121 8.48 -0.87 -16.16
CA ARG A 121 7.87 -2.14 -15.75
C ARG A 121 7.58 -3.05 -16.93
N ALA A 122 7.19 -2.50 -18.07
CA ALA A 122 7.02 -3.28 -19.29
C ALA A 122 8.34 -3.91 -19.77
N ARG A 123 9.50 -3.44 -19.29
CA ARG A 123 10.84 -3.97 -19.57
C ARG A 123 11.45 -4.72 -18.37
N GLY A 124 10.63 -5.05 -17.38
CA GLY A 124 11.03 -5.81 -16.19
C GLY A 124 11.87 -5.04 -15.18
N ARG A 125 12.03 -3.72 -15.34
CA ARG A 125 12.90 -2.89 -14.48
C ARG A 125 12.13 -2.35 -13.30
N ASP A 126 12.72 -2.42 -12.10
CA ASP A 126 12.23 -1.82 -10.86
C ASP A 126 13.35 -1.56 -9.86
N GLU A 127 13.77 -0.30 -9.74
CA GLU A 127 14.84 0.14 -8.84
C GLU A 127 14.37 0.42 -7.40
N ARG A 128 13.09 0.21 -7.09
CA ARG A 128 12.61 0.45 -5.72
C ARG A 128 13.23 -0.56 -4.78
N LEU A 129 13.99 -0.07 -3.81
CA LEU A 129 14.53 -0.89 -2.72
C LEU A 129 13.41 -1.47 -1.83
N VAL A 130 13.70 -2.60 -1.20
CA VAL A 130 12.91 -3.08 -0.05
C VAL A 130 13.22 -2.14 1.12
N LYS A 131 12.18 -1.52 1.67
CA LYS A 131 12.30 -0.65 2.84
C LYS A 131 11.77 -1.42 4.04
N PRO A 132 12.63 -1.86 4.98
CA PRO A 132 12.20 -2.68 6.12
C PRO A 132 11.33 -1.87 7.08
N SER A 133 11.64 -0.58 7.24
CA SER A 133 10.83 0.37 7.99
C SER A 133 10.14 1.36 7.05
N ARG A 134 8.98 1.84 7.49
CA ARG A 134 8.30 2.98 6.87
C ARG A 134 7.80 3.87 7.99
N VAL A 135 8.29 5.10 8.04
CA VAL A 135 7.74 6.12 8.94
C VAL A 135 6.28 6.34 8.57
N ARG A 136 5.41 6.18 9.57
CA ARG A 136 3.98 6.39 9.41
C ARG A 136 3.75 7.88 9.22
N LYS A 137 3.01 8.26 8.18
CA LYS A 137 2.72 9.68 7.87
C LYS A 137 1.36 10.18 8.40
N SER A 138 0.52 9.26 8.87
CA SER A 138 -0.79 9.58 9.40
C SER A 138 -1.37 8.43 10.22
N VAL A 139 -2.16 8.75 11.24
CA VAL A 139 -3.03 7.81 11.95
C VAL A 139 -4.48 8.26 11.70
N ARG A 140 -5.38 7.32 11.38
CA ARG A 140 -6.78 7.66 11.10
C ARG A 140 -7.74 6.54 11.42
N VAL A 141 -9.00 6.92 11.57
CA VAL A 141 -10.18 6.06 11.69
C VAL A 141 -11.26 6.60 10.76
N GLU A 142 -11.97 5.72 10.07
CA GLU A 142 -13.06 6.12 9.19
C GLU A 142 -14.18 5.09 9.25
N ARG A 143 -15.43 5.55 9.19
CA ARG A 143 -16.61 4.69 9.19
C ARG A 143 -17.49 5.04 8.00
N THR A 144 -17.84 4.04 7.20
CA THR A 144 -18.96 4.14 6.24
C THR A 144 -20.23 3.73 6.96
N PHE A 145 -21.28 4.52 6.83
CA PHE A 145 -22.56 4.28 7.50
C PHE A 145 -23.50 3.45 6.60
N SER A 146 -24.40 2.70 7.25
CA SER A 146 -25.46 1.95 6.57
C SER A 146 -26.53 2.87 5.99
N GLU A 147 -26.81 3.97 6.70
CA GLU A 147 -27.69 5.07 6.29
C GLU A 147 -26.88 6.36 6.24
N ASP A 148 -27.18 7.23 5.28
CA ASP A 148 -26.45 8.49 5.14
C ASP A 148 -26.81 9.45 6.29
N VAL A 149 -25.79 10.06 6.90
CA VAL A 149 -25.93 11.00 8.01
C VAL A 149 -26.42 12.33 7.47
N SER A 150 -27.58 12.80 7.93
CA SER A 150 -28.32 13.88 7.29
C SER A 150 -27.91 15.27 7.77
N GLY A 151 -27.34 15.40 8.97
CA GLY A 151 -26.90 16.72 9.46
C GLY A 151 -26.34 16.78 10.88
N PRO A 152 -26.14 18.02 11.40
CA PRO A 152 -25.44 18.30 12.66
C PRO A 152 -25.94 17.56 13.90
N SER A 153 -27.23 17.26 13.97
CA SER A 153 -27.85 16.56 15.12
C SER A 153 -27.28 15.16 15.35
N GLU A 154 -26.70 14.53 14.33
CA GLU A 154 -26.15 13.18 14.40
C GLU A 154 -24.63 13.16 14.59
N TRP A 155 -23.96 14.31 14.45
CA TRP A 155 -22.49 14.36 14.33
C TRP A 155 -21.77 14.16 15.65
N ALA A 156 -22.27 14.72 16.75
CA ALA A 156 -21.60 14.64 18.05
C ALA A 156 -21.31 13.20 18.51
N PRO A 157 -22.30 12.28 18.58
CA PRO A 157 -22.02 10.89 18.99
C PRO A 157 -21.16 10.13 17.97
N ILE A 158 -21.12 10.58 16.72
CA ILE A 158 -20.24 10.00 15.70
C ILE A 158 -18.79 10.43 15.94
N ILE A 159 -18.56 11.73 16.17
CA ILE A 159 -17.24 12.28 16.46
C ILE A 159 -16.68 11.63 17.72
N GLU A 160 -17.43 11.64 18.83
CA GLU A 160 -16.99 11.10 20.11
C GLU A 160 -16.46 9.66 19.97
N ARG A 161 -17.27 8.79 19.35
CA ARG A 161 -16.87 7.39 19.14
C ARG A 161 -15.66 7.26 18.22
N LEU A 162 -15.60 8.01 17.12
CA LEU A 162 -14.43 7.97 16.23
C LEU A 162 -13.20 8.53 16.93
N TYR A 163 -13.36 9.56 17.76
CA TYR A 163 -12.29 10.20 18.48
C TYR A 163 -11.63 9.23 19.46
N VAL A 164 -12.42 8.52 20.29
CA VAL A 164 -11.89 7.46 21.18
C VAL A 164 -11.04 6.43 20.40
N ASN A 165 -11.57 5.92 19.28
CA ASN A 165 -10.82 4.98 18.43
C ASN A 165 -9.54 5.60 17.83
N LEU A 166 -9.56 6.90 17.52
CA LEU A 166 -8.39 7.60 17.01
C LEU A 166 -7.32 7.72 18.09
N MET A 167 -7.70 8.08 19.32
CA MET A 167 -6.81 8.19 20.48
C MET A 167 -6.10 6.86 20.76
N GLU A 168 -6.85 5.76 20.80
CA GLU A 168 -6.29 4.41 20.97
C GLU A 168 -5.27 4.07 19.87
N ARG A 169 -5.56 4.44 18.61
CA ARG A 169 -4.64 4.19 17.50
C ARG A 169 -3.41 5.08 17.53
N ILE A 170 -3.52 6.32 18.01
CA ILE A 170 -2.38 7.24 18.18
C ILE A 170 -1.46 6.69 19.27
N GLU A 171 -2.03 6.25 20.39
CA GLU A 171 -1.30 5.65 21.51
C GLU A 171 -0.58 4.37 21.09
N ALA A 172 -1.30 3.43 20.46
CA ALA A 172 -0.71 2.18 19.97
C ALA A 172 0.40 2.41 18.93
N ALA A 173 0.32 3.50 18.17
CA ALA A 173 1.35 3.91 17.21
C ALA A 173 2.49 4.73 17.84
N LYS A 174 2.43 5.03 19.15
CA LYS A 174 3.35 5.93 19.88
C LYS A 174 3.55 7.28 19.16
N ALA A 175 2.48 7.80 18.54
CA ALA A 175 2.57 8.86 17.55
C ALA A 175 2.33 10.28 18.10
N TRP A 176 2.06 10.43 19.41
CA TRP A 176 1.69 11.69 20.05
C TRP A 176 2.63 12.85 19.77
N HIS A 177 3.94 12.60 19.86
CA HIS A 177 4.98 13.62 19.70
C HIS A 177 5.10 14.13 18.26
N ALA A 178 4.71 13.32 17.28
CA ALA A 178 4.87 13.62 15.87
C ALA A 178 3.62 14.30 15.26
N ILE A 179 2.55 14.57 16.02
CA ILE A 179 1.32 15.13 15.43
C ILE A 179 1.56 16.58 14.95
N ASP A 180 1.28 16.83 13.68
CA ASP A 180 1.38 18.15 13.03
C ASP A 180 0.01 18.78 12.76
N LYS A 181 -0.94 17.95 12.31
CA LYS A 181 -2.27 18.40 11.86
C LYS A 181 -3.35 17.41 12.26
N ALA A 182 -4.54 17.91 12.56
CA ALA A 182 -5.77 17.12 12.53
C ALA A 182 -6.44 17.28 11.18
N PHE A 183 -7.15 16.25 10.71
CA PHE A 183 -7.97 16.32 9.52
C PHE A 183 -9.25 15.52 9.67
N ILE A 184 -10.28 15.98 8.96
CA ILE A 184 -11.48 15.19 8.71
C ILE A 184 -11.60 14.86 7.23
N LYS A 185 -12.11 13.67 6.94
CA LYS A 185 -12.49 13.24 5.62
C LYS A 185 -13.99 12.94 5.62
N LEU A 186 -14.70 13.56 4.68
CA LEU A 186 -16.11 13.27 4.43
C LEU A 186 -16.27 12.64 3.04
N LYS A 187 -17.14 11.65 2.95
CA LYS A 187 -17.67 11.16 1.67
C LYS A 187 -19.17 11.40 1.66
N PHE A 188 -19.67 12.03 0.60
CA PHE A 188 -21.10 12.31 0.45
C PHE A 188 -21.83 11.16 -0.25
N ASN A 189 -23.16 11.23 -0.26
CA ASN A 189 -24.00 10.21 -0.89
C ASN A 189 -23.80 10.07 -2.41
N ASP A 190 -23.27 11.08 -3.09
CA ASP A 190 -22.83 11.03 -4.50
C ASP A 190 -21.42 10.44 -4.70
N PHE A 191 -20.84 9.85 -3.66
CA PHE A 191 -19.49 9.26 -3.64
C PHE A 191 -18.32 10.25 -3.81
N THR A 192 -18.60 11.54 -3.95
CA THR A 192 -17.55 12.57 -3.89
C THR A 192 -17.03 12.71 -2.46
N GLN A 193 -15.80 13.20 -2.32
CA GLN A 193 -15.13 13.31 -1.03
C GLN A 193 -14.47 14.67 -0.86
N THR A 194 -14.35 15.12 0.38
CA THR A 194 -13.57 16.29 0.77
C THR A 194 -12.71 15.97 1.98
N THR A 195 -11.61 16.69 2.13
CA THR A 195 -10.75 16.64 3.31
C THR A 195 -10.49 18.07 3.77
N VAL A 196 -10.60 18.29 5.07
CA VAL A 196 -10.30 19.56 5.74
C VAL A 196 -9.28 19.27 6.82
N GLU A 197 -8.29 20.15 6.98
CA GLU A 197 -7.23 19.98 7.96
C GLU A 197 -6.96 21.26 8.74
N ARG A 198 -6.56 21.10 10.02
CA ARG A 198 -6.14 22.17 10.93
C ARG A 198 -4.70 21.87 11.37
N VAL A 199 -3.81 22.84 11.18
CA VAL A 199 -2.39 22.76 11.60
C VAL A 199 -2.23 23.12 13.08
N GLY A 200 -1.15 22.65 13.71
CA GLY A 200 -0.76 23.10 15.05
C GLY A 200 -1.65 22.58 16.17
N THR A 201 -2.25 21.41 15.98
CA THR A 201 -3.13 20.75 16.95
C THR A 201 -2.53 19.45 17.45
N LYS A 202 -2.90 19.04 18.67
CA LYS A 202 -2.56 17.74 19.26
C LYS A 202 -3.76 16.79 19.26
N ALA A 203 -4.48 16.75 18.13
CA ALA A 203 -5.71 16.00 17.99
C ALA A 203 -6.76 16.40 19.04
N VAL A 204 -7.07 17.69 19.18
CA VAL A 204 -8.11 18.14 20.13
C VAL A 204 -9.50 17.79 19.56
N GLU A 205 -10.37 17.19 20.38
CA GLU A 205 -11.70 16.74 19.93
C GLU A 205 -12.53 17.87 19.29
N ALA A 206 -12.55 19.04 19.91
CA ALA A 206 -13.27 20.23 19.42
C ALA A 206 -12.86 20.63 17.99
N ASP A 207 -11.59 20.43 17.61
CA ASP A 207 -11.13 20.72 16.25
C ASP A 207 -11.87 19.87 15.22
N TYR A 208 -12.19 18.61 15.54
CA TYR A 208 -12.90 17.73 14.61
C TYR A 208 -14.36 18.13 14.42
N HIS A 209 -15.01 18.75 15.41
CA HIS A 209 -16.34 19.32 15.25
C HIS A 209 -16.32 20.47 14.24
N ASP A 210 -15.42 21.44 14.43
CA ASP A 210 -15.27 22.57 13.51
C ASP A 210 -14.93 22.12 12.09
N LEU A 211 -13.96 21.22 11.97
CA LEU A 211 -13.53 20.66 10.68
C LEU A 211 -14.66 19.91 9.98
N LEU A 212 -15.52 19.23 10.74
CA LEU A 212 -16.67 18.54 10.18
C LEU A 212 -17.67 19.53 9.58
N VAL A 213 -18.02 20.59 10.32
CA VAL A 213 -18.90 21.66 9.83
C VAL A 213 -18.34 22.26 8.54
N GLU A 214 -17.08 22.71 8.55
CA GLU A 214 -16.43 23.31 7.37
C GLU A 214 -16.41 22.32 6.19
N GLY A 215 -16.11 21.05 6.45
CA GLY A 215 -16.08 20.02 5.43
C GLY A 215 -17.45 19.77 4.82
N TRP A 216 -18.49 19.77 5.65
CA TRP A 216 -19.86 19.53 5.21
C TRP A 216 -20.39 20.69 4.38
N GLU A 217 -20.14 21.94 4.78
CA GLU A 217 -20.58 23.15 4.09
C GLU A 217 -20.14 23.22 2.63
N ARG A 218 -19.02 22.58 2.27
CA ARG A 218 -18.53 22.50 0.88
C ARG A 218 -19.52 21.84 -0.08
N LYS A 219 -20.46 21.03 0.42
CA LYS A 219 -21.51 20.40 -0.41
C LYS A 219 -22.92 20.48 0.18
N ALA A 220 -23.05 20.59 1.49
CA ALA A 220 -24.33 20.55 2.21
C ALA A 220 -25.21 19.35 1.80
N ARG A 221 -24.60 18.15 1.78
CA ARG A 221 -25.27 16.89 1.39
C ARG A 221 -25.19 15.85 2.51
N PRO A 222 -26.08 14.84 2.52
CA PRO A 222 -25.94 13.70 3.40
C PRO A 222 -24.58 13.03 3.26
N VAL A 223 -24.00 12.66 4.41
CA VAL A 223 -22.64 12.12 4.53
C VAL A 223 -22.70 10.63 4.75
N ARG A 224 -22.07 9.86 3.85
CA ARG A 224 -22.02 8.39 3.93
C ARG A 224 -20.80 7.85 4.66
N LEU A 225 -19.74 8.66 4.79
CA LEU A 225 -18.54 8.31 5.55
C LEU A 225 -17.98 9.54 6.22
N ILE A 226 -17.61 9.37 7.49
CA ILE A 226 -16.84 10.32 8.28
C ILE A 226 -15.56 9.62 8.74
N GLY A 227 -14.43 10.30 8.59
CA GLY A 227 -13.15 9.82 9.09
C GLY A 227 -12.32 10.91 9.73
N LEU A 228 -11.79 10.60 10.92
CA LEU A 228 -10.90 11.48 11.68
C LEU A 228 -9.47 10.99 11.53
N GLY A 229 -8.51 11.89 11.56
CA GLY A 229 -7.12 11.50 11.62
C GLY A 229 -6.17 12.64 11.91
N VAL A 230 -4.92 12.25 12.10
CA VAL A 230 -3.79 13.15 12.26
C VAL A 230 -2.75 12.93 11.17
N ARG A 231 -2.11 14.02 10.75
CA ARG A 231 -0.85 13.99 9.99
C ARG A 231 0.31 14.00 10.97
N LEU A 232 1.31 13.19 10.67
CA LEU A 232 2.52 13.12 11.46
C LEU A 232 3.65 13.86 10.74
N MET A 233 4.50 14.56 11.50
CA MET A 233 5.75 15.14 11.04
C MET A 233 6.64 14.02 10.51
N ASP A 234 7.40 14.32 9.46
CA ASP A 234 8.42 13.42 8.92
C ASP A 234 9.68 13.59 9.78
N ASP A 235 9.62 13.13 11.03
CA ASP A 235 10.82 12.98 11.85
C ASP A 235 11.57 11.78 11.26
N GLY A 236 12.68 12.04 10.58
CA GLY A 236 13.40 11.06 9.76
C GLY A 236 13.56 9.67 10.39
N ASP A 237 13.50 8.64 9.53
CA ASP A 237 13.66 7.20 9.80
C ASP A 237 13.71 6.76 11.28
N GLN A 238 12.53 6.70 11.91
CA GLN A 238 12.32 5.87 13.10
C GLN A 238 12.57 4.41 12.73
N VAL A 239 13.77 3.92 13.06
CA VAL A 239 14.18 2.52 12.93
C VAL A 239 13.37 1.70 13.94
N SER A 240 12.36 0.96 13.48
CA SER A 240 11.76 -0.07 14.34
C SER A 240 12.69 -1.27 14.39
N GLU A 241 12.86 -1.82 15.59
CA GLU A 241 13.75 -2.93 15.92
C GLU A 241 13.64 -4.10 14.92
N ARG A 242 14.79 -4.65 14.55
CA ARG A 242 14.92 -5.91 13.82
C ARG A 242 14.15 -6.99 14.58
N LEU A 243 13.39 -7.80 13.86
CA LEU A 243 12.78 -9.00 14.45
C LEU A 243 13.90 -9.83 15.11
N PRO A 244 13.73 -10.26 16.38
CA PRO A 244 14.68 -11.12 17.04
C PRO A 244 14.52 -12.51 16.44
N PHE A 245 15.24 -12.79 15.36
CA PHE A 245 15.53 -14.17 15.04
C PHE A 245 16.63 -14.61 16.01
N PRO A 246 16.41 -15.61 16.88
CA PRO A 246 17.51 -16.22 17.60
C PRO A 246 18.47 -16.81 16.55
N ASP A 247 19.76 -16.49 16.69
CA ASP A 247 20.84 -17.16 15.96
C ASP A 247 20.75 -18.66 16.27
N THR A 248 20.01 -19.37 15.44
CA THR A 248 19.95 -20.82 15.51
C THR A 248 20.71 -21.29 14.29
N SER A 249 21.87 -21.89 14.56
CA SER A 249 22.70 -22.54 13.55
C SER A 249 21.82 -23.44 12.69
N LEU A 250 21.69 -23.11 11.40
CA LEU A 250 21.23 -24.05 10.38
C LEU A 250 22.38 -25.00 10.05
N ALA A 251 22.79 -25.77 11.05
CA ALA A 251 23.45 -27.04 10.83
C ALA A 251 22.32 -28.08 10.89
N GLU A 252 22.16 -28.81 9.79
CA GLU A 252 21.13 -29.84 9.52
C GLU A 252 19.80 -29.27 8.98
N TYR A 253 19.74 -29.05 7.66
CA TYR A 253 18.73 -29.56 6.69
C TYR A 253 19.03 -29.09 5.25
#